data_AF-A0A2V8TE31-F1
#
_entry.id   AF-A0A2V8TE31-F1
#
_cell.length_a   1.000
_cell.length_b   1.000
_cell.length_c   1.000
_cell.angle_alpha   90.00
_cell.angle_beta   90.00
_cell.angle_gamma   90.00
#
_symmetry.space_group_name_H-M   'P 1'
#
loop_
_entity.id
_entity.type
_entity.pdbx_description
1 polymer ?
#
loop_
_entity_poly.entity_id
_entity_poly.type
_entity_poly.pdbx_seq_one_letter_code
_entity_poly.pdbx_strand_id
1 'polypeptide(L)'
;MLQEYRSSMEAAWEAIGRLRAAGVPDEIAAYLLPNAVTIRFTESADLMALHHKMAMRLCFNAQEEIWRATLEEALAVRQVNPRIGRHLLPPCGLRIRAGTSPWCPEGKRYCGVPVWQYDLAQYERVI
;
A
#
# COMPACT_ATOMS: atom_id res chain seq x y z
N MET A 1 -12.89 18.87 6.24
CA MET A 1 -12.38 17.48 6.17
C MET A 1 -11.26 17.21 7.19
N LEU A 2 -10.14 17.96 7.16
CA LEU A 2 -9.03 17.71 8.10
C LEU A 2 -9.37 18.01 9.56
N GLN A 3 -10.27 18.97 9.81
CA GLN A 3 -10.69 19.33 11.16
C GLN A 3 -11.55 18.23 11.79
N GLU A 4 -12.52 17.71 11.04
CA GLU A 4 -13.41 16.62 11.49
C GLU A 4 -12.62 15.33 11.72
N TYR A 5 -11.66 15.04 10.85
CA TYR A 5 -10.71 13.95 11.06
C TYR A 5 -9.96 14.11 12.39
N ARG A 6 -9.33 15.28 12.63
CA ARG A 6 -8.56 15.53 13.85
C ARG A 6 -9.43 15.40 15.10
N SER A 7 -10.61 16.02 15.09
CA SER A 7 -11.55 15.94 16.21
C SER A 7 -12.00 14.50 16.49
N SER A 8 -12.23 13.69 15.46
CA SER A 8 -12.57 12.27 15.62
C SER A 8 -11.42 11.47 16.24
N MET A 9 -10.19 11.74 15.80
CA MET A 9 -8.98 11.11 16.36
C MET A 9 -8.79 11.50 17.83
N GLU A 10 -8.91 12.78 18.16
CA GLU A 10 -8.80 13.29 19.53
C GLU A 10 -9.84 12.63 20.45
N ALA A 11 -11.11 12.57 20.02
CA ALA A 11 -12.17 11.93 20.78
C ALA A 11 -11.89 10.44 21.07
N ALA A 12 -11.36 9.71 20.09
CA ALA A 12 -10.98 8.31 20.26
C ALA A 12 -9.86 8.16 21.31
N TRP A 13 -8.81 8.98 21.21
CA TRP A 13 -7.68 8.95 22.16
C TRP A 13 -8.08 9.37 23.58
N GLU A 14 -8.94 10.37 23.74
CA GLU A 14 -9.47 10.76 25.04
C GLU A 14 -10.29 9.64 25.68
N ALA A 15 -11.12 8.94 24.89
CA ALA A 15 -11.90 7.80 25.37
C ALA A 15 -11.00 6.65 25.82
N ILE A 16 -9.96 6.33 25.05
CA ILE A 16 -8.92 5.35 25.43
C ILE A 16 -8.27 5.79 26.75
N GLY A 17 -7.89 7.06 26.89
CA GLY A 17 -7.30 7.60 28.12
C GLY A 17 -8.20 7.42 29.35
N ARG A 18 -9.51 7.68 29.21
CA ARG A 18 -10.49 7.46 30.29
C ARG A 18 -10.63 5.98 30.68
N LEU A 19 -10.65 5.07 29.71
CA LEU A 19 -10.72 3.63 29.99
C LEU A 19 -9.47 3.15 30.74
N ARG A 20 -8.28 3.57 30.31
CA ARG A 20 -7.03 3.23 31.00
C ARG A 20 -6.98 3.78 32.42
N ALA A 21 -7.44 5.02 32.63
CA ALA A 21 -7.54 5.60 33.97
C ALA A 21 -8.51 4.85 34.89
N ALA A 22 -9.52 4.16 34.33
CA ALA A 22 -10.44 3.30 35.05
C ALA A 22 -9.91 1.86 35.26
N GLY A 23 -8.67 1.56 34.87
CA GLY A 23 -8.06 0.23 35.03
C GLY A 23 -8.46 -0.80 33.97
N VAL A 24 -9.06 -0.37 32.85
CA VAL A 24 -9.38 -1.27 31.73
C VAL A 24 -8.08 -1.73 31.05
N PRO A 25 -7.91 -3.04 30.77
CA PRO A 25 -6.74 -3.54 30.05
C PRO A 25 -6.56 -2.92 28.67
N ASP A 26 -5.31 -2.72 28.26
CA ASP A 26 -4.97 -2.08 26.97
C ASP A 26 -5.52 -2.86 25.76
N GLU A 27 -5.60 -4.20 25.86
CA GLU A 27 -6.18 -5.08 24.85
C GLU A 27 -7.69 -4.83 24.60
N ILE A 28 -8.42 -4.37 25.62
CA ILE A 28 -9.82 -3.95 25.49
C ILE A 28 -9.90 -2.50 25.01
N ALA A 29 -9.06 -1.61 25.55
CA ALA A 29 -9.01 -0.21 25.13
C ALA A 29 -8.62 -0.07 23.64
N ALA A 30 -7.81 -0.99 23.11
CA ALA A 30 -7.39 -1.02 21.71
C ALA A 30 -8.56 -1.15 20.72
N TYR A 31 -9.73 -1.64 21.13
CA TYR A 31 -10.93 -1.69 20.27
C TYR A 31 -11.44 -0.30 19.85
N LEU A 32 -11.01 0.77 20.53
CA LEU A 32 -11.34 2.14 20.16
C LEU A 32 -10.34 2.75 19.17
N LEU A 33 -9.25 2.05 18.83
CA LEU A 33 -8.29 2.54 17.85
C LEU A 33 -8.94 2.63 16.46
N PRO A 34 -8.89 3.79 15.79
CA PRO A 34 -9.42 3.92 14.44
C PRO A 34 -8.48 3.28 13.41
N ASN A 35 -8.98 2.97 12.21
CA ASN A 35 -8.18 2.45 11.10
C ASN A 35 -6.99 3.35 10.72
N ALA A 36 -7.03 4.63 11.06
CA ALA A 36 -5.96 5.59 10.81
C ALA A 36 -4.80 5.51 11.84
N VAL A 37 -4.88 4.62 12.84
CA VAL A 37 -3.79 4.41 13.79
C VAL A 37 -2.53 3.98 13.04
N THR A 38 -1.42 4.66 13.31
CA THR A 38 -0.14 4.31 12.70
C THR A 38 0.43 3.07 13.36
N ILE A 39 0.64 2.03 12.57
CA ILE A 39 1.34 0.81 13.00
C ILE A 39 2.77 0.80 12.46
N ARG A 40 3.69 0.28 13.26
CA ARG A 40 5.04 -0.06 12.82
C ARG A 40 5.15 -1.57 12.82
N PHE A 41 5.60 -2.14 11.72
CA PHE A 41 5.83 -3.57 11.60
C PHE A 41 7.05 -3.84 10.74
N THR A 42 7.62 -5.03 10.89
CA THR A 42 8.70 -5.53 10.04
C THR A 42 8.15 -6.64 9.17
N GLU A 43 8.36 -6.52 7.87
CA GLU A 43 7.99 -7.54 6.89
C GLU A 43 9.24 -8.27 6.40
N SER A 44 9.12 -9.55 6.14
CA SER A 44 10.11 -10.34 5.42
C SER A 44 9.39 -11.30 4.49
N ALA A 45 9.87 -11.39 3.26
CA ALA A 45 9.23 -12.17 2.21
C ALA A 45 10.30 -12.72 1.26
N ASP A 46 10.06 -13.92 0.75
CA ASP A 46 10.84 -14.42 -0.38
C ASP A 46 10.52 -13.64 -1.66
N LEU A 47 11.29 -13.90 -2.72
CA LEU A 47 11.11 -13.21 -3.99
C LEU A 47 9.73 -13.45 -4.62
N MET A 48 9.15 -14.64 -4.47
CA MET A 48 7.85 -14.98 -5.05
C MET A 48 6.74 -14.19 -4.36
N ALA A 49 6.79 -14.11 -3.03
CA ALA A 49 5.85 -13.34 -2.22
C ALA A 49 5.97 -11.83 -2.51
N LEU A 50 7.19 -11.29 -2.60
CA LEU A 50 7.40 -9.89 -3.02
C LEU A 50 6.85 -9.64 -4.42
N HIS A 51 7.16 -10.51 -5.38
CA HIS A 51 6.65 -10.37 -6.74
C HIS A 51 5.11 -10.38 -6.77
N HIS A 52 4.47 -11.26 -6.00
CA HIS A 52 3.01 -11.29 -5.88
C HIS A 52 2.45 -10.00 -5.26
N LYS A 53 3.03 -9.51 -4.15
CA LYS A 53 2.61 -8.24 -3.52
C LYS A 53 2.67 -7.10 -4.52
N MET A 54 3.76 -6.96 -5.25
CA MET A 54 3.97 -5.87 -6.20
C MET A 54 2.97 -5.95 -7.36
N ALA A 55 2.71 -7.15 -7.87
CA ALA A 55 1.68 -7.38 -8.88
C ALA A 55 0.26 -7.04 -8.39
N MET A 56 -0.03 -7.21 -7.10
CA MET A 56 -1.36 -6.93 -6.56
C MET A 56 -1.53 -5.48 -6.09
N ARG A 57 -0.46 -4.82 -5.66
CA ARG A 57 -0.53 -3.53 -4.94
C ARG A 57 0.02 -2.34 -5.72
N LEU A 58 0.80 -2.54 -6.78
CA LEU A 58 1.25 -1.44 -7.66
C LEU A 58 0.24 -1.08 -8.76
N CYS A 59 -0.84 -1.84 -8.91
CA CYS A 59 -1.93 -1.48 -9.82
C CYS A 59 -2.60 -0.18 -9.36
N PHE A 60 -2.97 0.70 -10.29
CA PHE A 60 -3.63 1.97 -9.97
C PHE A 60 -5.09 1.81 -9.50
N ASN A 61 -5.60 0.57 -9.44
CA ASN A 61 -6.84 0.25 -8.73
C ASN A 61 -6.63 -0.02 -7.24
N ALA A 62 -5.39 -0.20 -6.79
CA ALA A 62 -5.11 -0.44 -5.38
C ALA A 62 -5.41 0.82 -4.55
N GLN A 63 -5.78 0.61 -3.29
CA GLN A 63 -5.93 1.69 -2.32
C GLN A 63 -4.61 2.46 -2.21
N GLU A 64 -4.68 3.78 -2.06
CA GLU A 64 -3.51 4.66 -2.15
C GLU A 64 -2.41 4.30 -1.14
N GLU A 65 -2.78 4.05 0.11
CA GLU A 65 -1.83 3.86 1.19
C GLU A 65 -0.97 2.60 0.96
N ILE A 66 -1.59 1.49 0.56
CA ILE A 66 -0.85 0.26 0.25
C ILE A 66 -0.08 0.37 -1.06
N TRP A 67 -0.61 1.10 -2.04
CA TRP A 67 0.08 1.35 -3.30
C TRP A 67 1.37 2.14 -3.06
N ARG A 68 1.29 3.23 -2.29
CA ARG A 68 2.44 4.09 -1.95
C ARG A 68 3.50 3.33 -1.16
N ALA A 69 3.09 2.62 -0.11
CA ALA A 69 4.01 1.78 0.67
C ALA A 69 4.71 0.74 -0.21
N THR A 70 3.97 0.07 -1.10
CA THR A 70 4.55 -0.93 -2.01
C THR A 70 5.48 -0.29 -3.05
N LEU A 71 5.19 0.92 -3.54
CA LEU A 71 6.06 1.64 -4.48
C LEU A 71 7.40 1.99 -3.82
N GLU A 72 7.35 2.52 -2.60
CA GLU A 72 8.54 2.83 -1.80
C GLU A 72 9.39 1.57 -1.57
N GLU A 73 8.76 0.44 -1.21
CA GLU A 73 9.45 -0.84 -1.06
C GLU A 73 10.10 -1.32 -2.37
N ALA A 74 9.37 -1.28 -3.49
CA ALA A 74 9.88 -1.71 -4.79
C ALA A 74 11.09 -0.87 -5.24
N LEU A 75 11.04 0.45 -5.00
CA LEU A 75 12.16 1.36 -5.28
C LEU A 75 13.37 1.07 -4.38
N ALA A 76 13.15 0.84 -3.07
CA ALA A 76 14.23 0.48 -2.15
C ALA A 76 14.91 -0.84 -2.54
N VAL A 77 14.12 -1.87 -2.91
CA VAL A 77 14.68 -3.14 -3.41
C VAL A 77 15.43 -2.92 -4.72
N ARG A 78 14.92 -2.11 -5.65
CA ARG A 78 15.61 -1.80 -6.92
C ARG A 78 16.92 -1.07 -6.70
N GLN A 79 17.01 -0.19 -5.70
CA GLN A 79 18.24 0.51 -5.35
C GLN A 79 19.33 -0.46 -4.88
N VAL A 80 18.98 -1.44 -4.05
CA VAL A 80 19.93 -2.43 -3.50
C VAL A 80 20.22 -3.58 -4.48
N ASN A 81 19.20 -4.05 -5.19
CA ASN A 81 19.29 -5.16 -6.14
C ASN A 81 18.54 -4.83 -7.45
N PRO A 82 19.20 -4.13 -8.40
CA PRO A 82 18.59 -3.74 -9.66
C PRO A 82 18.13 -4.92 -10.53
N ARG A 83 18.83 -6.06 -10.45
CA ARG A 83 18.49 -7.27 -11.21
C ARG A 83 17.13 -7.83 -10.79
N ILE A 84 16.82 -7.81 -9.50
CA ILE A 84 15.52 -8.22 -8.95
C ILE A 84 14.50 -7.10 -9.14
N GLY A 85 14.83 -5.86 -8.77
CA GLY A 85 13.89 -4.73 -8.75
C GLY A 85 13.21 -4.45 -10.10
N ARG A 86 13.88 -4.74 -11.22
CA ARG A 86 13.27 -4.60 -12.56
C ARG A 86 12.06 -5.51 -12.80
N HIS A 87 11.85 -6.53 -11.96
CA HIS A 87 10.73 -7.47 -12.02
C HIS A 87 9.65 -7.19 -10.97
N LEU A 88 9.83 -6.18 -10.10
CA LEU A 88 8.85 -5.78 -9.10
C LEU A 88 7.91 -4.74 -9.70
N LEU A 89 6.93 -5.20 -10.47
CA LEU A 89 6.07 -4.36 -11.31
C LEU A 89 4.58 -4.65 -11.07
N PRO A 90 3.69 -3.72 -11.42
CA PRO A 90 2.26 -4.00 -11.51
C PRO A 90 1.98 -5.08 -12.57
N PRO A 91 0.77 -5.67 -12.59
CA PRO A 91 0.55 -6.88 -13.36
C PRO A 91 0.56 -6.59 -14.88
N CYS A 92 0.26 -5.35 -15.29
CA CYS A 92 0.43 -4.91 -16.67
C CYS A 92 1.90 -4.75 -17.09
N GLY A 93 2.77 -4.28 -16.19
CA GLY A 93 4.22 -4.19 -16.40
C GLY A 93 4.86 -5.57 -16.53
N LEU A 94 4.37 -6.56 -15.78
CA LEU A 94 4.81 -7.94 -15.93
C LEU A 94 4.39 -8.54 -17.28
N ARG A 95 3.14 -8.31 -17.70
CA ARG A 95 2.61 -8.85 -18.97
C ARG A 95 3.28 -8.27 -20.20
N ILE A 96 3.57 -6.96 -20.22
CA ILE A 96 4.31 -6.37 -21.36
C ILE A 96 5.71 -6.97 -21.47
N ARG A 97 6.41 -7.17 -20.34
CA ARG A 97 7.74 -7.82 -20.32
C ARG A 97 7.69 -9.28 -20.77
N ALA A 98 6.58 -9.97 -20.49
CA ALA A 98 6.33 -11.34 -20.94
C ALA A 98 5.78 -11.41 -22.37
N GLY A 99 5.60 -10.29 -23.08
CA GLY A 99 5.01 -10.26 -24.42
C GLY A 99 3.57 -10.77 -24.47
N THR A 100 2.84 -10.73 -23.34
CA THR A 100 1.51 -11.33 -23.22
C THR A 100 0.41 -10.28 -23.35
N SER A 101 -0.43 -10.43 -24.37
CA SER A 101 -1.62 -9.59 -24.60
C SER A 101 -2.88 -10.21 -23.98
N PRO A 102 -3.89 -9.43 -23.52
CA PRO A 102 -3.87 -7.97 -23.36
C PRO A 102 -2.86 -7.54 -22.29
N TRP A 103 -2.24 -6.36 -22.42
CA TRP A 103 -1.26 -5.89 -21.44
C TRP A 103 -1.89 -5.63 -20.07
N CYS A 104 -3.05 -4.98 -20.02
CA CYS A 104 -3.81 -4.85 -18.78
C CYS A 104 -4.62 -6.12 -18.50
N PRO A 105 -4.39 -6.83 -17.38
CA PRO A 105 -5.16 -8.02 -17.03
C PRO A 105 -6.51 -7.72 -16.36
N GLU A 106 -6.77 -6.48 -15.95
CA GLU A 106 -7.98 -6.09 -15.21
C GLU A 106 -9.25 -6.06 -16.08
N GLY A 107 -9.09 -6.07 -17.41
CA GLY A 107 -10.20 -6.08 -18.37
C GLY A 107 -11.15 -4.90 -18.16
N LYS A 108 -12.41 -5.18 -17.80
CA LYS A 108 -13.43 -4.15 -17.51
C LYS A 108 -13.04 -3.23 -16.34
N ARG A 109 -12.13 -3.67 -15.48
CA ARG A 109 -11.58 -2.89 -14.34
C ARG A 109 -10.29 -2.16 -14.72
N TYR A 110 -10.05 -1.88 -15.99
CA TYR A 110 -8.89 -1.07 -16.38
C TYR A 110 -8.85 0.25 -15.59
N CYS A 111 -7.71 0.55 -14.97
CA CYS A 111 -7.52 1.75 -14.14
C CYS A 111 -7.52 3.07 -14.94
N GLY A 112 -7.72 3.03 -16.26
CA GLY A 112 -7.74 4.21 -17.13
C GLY A 112 -6.36 4.71 -17.56
N VAL A 113 -5.28 4.26 -16.90
CA VAL A 113 -3.91 4.73 -17.14
C VAL A 113 -3.05 3.61 -17.75
N PRO A 114 -2.29 3.88 -18.82
CA PRO A 114 -1.41 2.88 -19.44
C PRO A 114 -0.12 2.71 -18.63
N VAL A 115 -0.24 2.28 -17.37
CA VAL A 115 0.85 2.22 -16.37
C VAL A 115 2.10 1.46 -16.88
N TRP A 116 1.91 0.49 -17.77
CA TRP A 116 2.98 -0.30 -18.38
C TRP A 116 3.94 0.50 -19.29
N GLN A 117 3.62 1.77 -19.61
CA GLN A 117 4.48 2.66 -20.39
C GLN A 117 5.47 3.46 -19.51
N TYR A 118 5.30 3.42 -18.18
CA TYR A 118 6.08 4.22 -17.25
C TYR A 118 7.04 3.35 -16.44
N ASP A 119 8.20 3.90 -16.10
CA ASP A 119 9.07 3.37 -15.06
C ASP A 119 8.46 3.64 -13.67
N LEU A 120 8.76 2.79 -12.69
CA LEU A 120 8.32 2.96 -11.29
C LEU A 120 8.60 4.37 -10.75
N ALA A 121 9.75 4.97 -11.09
CA ALA A 121 10.11 6.31 -10.63
C ALA A 121 9.22 7.42 -11.21
N GLN A 122 8.44 7.13 -12.26
CA GLN A 122 7.51 8.03 -12.91
C GLN A 122 6.06 7.81 -12.45
N TYR A 123 5.83 6.87 -11.52
CA TYR A 123 4.49 6.57 -11.05
C TYR A 123 3.99 7.72 -10.18
N GLU A 124 2.94 8.37 -10.65
CA GLU A 124 2.26 9.44 -9.94
C GLU A 124 0.76 9.17 -9.94
N ARG A 125 0.13 9.30 -8.77
CA ARG A 125 -1.32 9.29 -8.62
C ARG A 125 -1.72 10.64 -8.05
N VAL A 126 -2.40 11.44 -8.87
CA VAL A 126 -3.04 12.67 -8.42
C VAL A 126 -4.39 12.25 -7.84
N ILE A 127 -4.56 12.48 -6.53
CA ILE A 127 -5.80 12.20 -5.79
C ILE A 127 -6.46 13.53 -5.43
#